data_AF-A0A7L2QAI8-F1
#
_entry.id   AF-A0A7L2QAI8-F1
#
_cell.length_a   1.000
_cell.length_b   1.000
_cell.length_c   1.000
_cell.angle_alpha   90.00
_cell.angle_beta   90.00
_cell.angle_gamma   90.00
#
_symmetry.space_group_name_H-M   'P 1'
#
loop_
_entity.id
_entity.type
_entity.pdbx_description
1 polymer ?
#
loop_
_entity_poly.entity_id
_entity_poly.type
_entity_poly.pdbx_seq_one_letter_code
_entity_poly.pdbx_strand_id
1 'polypeptide(L)'
;FSKDDVEKCKQKDLLEQMMAEMIGEFPDLHRTIVSERDIYLTYMLKQAAKQIELPRASENEPRKYIPAVVVGVVGMGHVPGIEKNWNSDLKIQEIMSVPPPSASSKIFKFVLKATVFGLLGYSCYRIGHRTVQFVLSMPATQSYLQRLTEVPQQ
;
A
#
# COMPACT_ATOMS: atom_id res chain seq x y z
N PHE A 1 7.24 -37.81 1.18
CA PHE A 1 6.62 -37.63 2.51
C PHE A 1 5.91 -38.93 2.88
N SER A 2 6.42 -39.67 3.87
CA SER A 2 5.76 -40.87 4.43
C SER A 2 4.53 -40.47 5.26
N LYS A 3 3.59 -41.39 5.50
CA LYS A 3 2.46 -41.16 6.41
C LYS A 3 2.93 -40.74 7.81
N ASP A 4 4.04 -41.31 8.26
CA ASP A 4 4.65 -40.98 9.55
C ASP A 4 5.28 -39.58 9.56
N ASP A 5 5.81 -39.11 8.43
CA ASP A 5 6.32 -37.74 8.30
C ASP A 5 5.17 -36.72 8.34
N VAL A 6 4.03 -37.06 7.73
CA VAL A 6 2.81 -36.24 7.78
C VAL A 6 2.22 -36.20 9.19
N GLU A 7 2.20 -37.33 9.92
CA GLU A 7 1.77 -37.40 11.31
C GLU A 7 2.67 -36.59 12.25
N LYS A 8 3.99 -36.60 12.05
CA LYS A 8 4.92 -35.75 12.80
C LYS A 8 4.67 -34.25 12.55
N CYS A 9 4.36 -33.86 11.31
CA CYS A 9 3.95 -32.47 11.01
C CYS A 9 2.58 -32.07 11.58
N LYS A 10 1.73 -33.02 12.02
CA LYS A 10 0.49 -32.73 12.74
C LYS A 10 0.69 -32.52 14.24
N GLN A 11 1.88 -32.79 14.78
CA GLN A 11 2.16 -32.55 16.19
C GLN A 11 2.06 -31.05 16.46
N LYS A 12 1.01 -30.66 17.19
CA LYS A 12 0.74 -29.27 17.58
C LYS A 12 1.99 -28.62 18.17
N ASP A 13 2.70 -29.34 19.03
CA ASP A 13 3.89 -28.86 19.73
C ASP A 13 5.01 -28.40 18.79
N LEU A 14 5.28 -29.12 17.69
CA LEU A 14 6.33 -28.73 16.73
C LEU A 14 5.94 -27.49 15.93
N LEU A 15 4.69 -27.42 15.47
CA LEU A 15 4.18 -26.27 14.75
C LEU A 15 4.10 -25.03 15.66
N GLU A 16 3.61 -25.20 16.89
CA GLU A 16 3.55 -24.15 17.91
C GLU A 16 4.95 -23.65 18.26
N GLN A 17 5.94 -24.53 18.38
CA GLN A 17 7.33 -24.14 18.66
C GLN A 17 7.91 -23.30 17.51
N MET A 18 7.71 -23.70 16.25
CA MET A 18 8.15 -22.90 15.10
C MET A 18 7.42 -21.55 15.01
N MET A 19 6.11 -21.53 15.31
CA MET A 19 5.36 -20.27 15.34
C MET A 19 5.83 -19.37 16.50
N ALA A 20 6.14 -19.92 17.66
CA ALA A 20 6.65 -19.18 18.81
C ALA A 20 8.04 -18.57 18.53
N GLU A 21 8.91 -19.30 17.84
CA GLU A 21 10.21 -18.79 17.41
C GLU A 21 10.06 -17.65 16.40
N MET A 22 9.15 -17.78 15.42
CA MET A 22 8.82 -16.71 14.48
C MET A 22 8.20 -15.48 15.17
N ILE A 23 7.33 -15.67 16.17
CA ILE A 23 6.77 -14.58 16.98
C ILE A 23 7.88 -13.86 17.76
N GLY A 24 8.89 -14.60 18.23
CA GLY A 24 10.04 -14.07 18.94
C GLY A 24 10.95 -13.22 18.06
N GLU A 25 11.29 -13.70 16.86
CA GLU A 25 12.19 -12.98 15.95
C GLU A 25 11.50 -11.86 15.15
N PHE A 26 10.23 -12.06 14.74
CA PHE A 26 9.51 -11.15 13.85
C PHE A 26 8.03 -10.97 14.27
N PRO A 27 7.76 -10.28 15.39
CA PRO A 27 6.40 -10.13 15.92
C PRO A 27 5.45 -9.39 14.96
N ASP A 28 5.95 -8.39 14.23
CA ASP A 28 5.17 -7.64 13.25
C ASP A 28 4.77 -8.50 12.05
N LEU A 29 5.64 -9.43 11.63
CA LEU A 29 5.37 -10.35 10.53
C LEU A 29 4.28 -11.35 10.91
N HIS A 30 4.35 -11.92 12.12
CA HIS A 30 3.32 -12.81 12.64
C HIS A 30 1.96 -12.10 12.70
N ARG A 31 1.94 -10.85 13.20
CA ARG A 31 0.72 -10.05 13.26
C ARG A 31 0.06 -9.91 11.89
N THR A 32 0.82 -9.47 10.88
CA THR A 32 0.28 -9.22 9.55
C THR A 32 -0.05 -10.50 8.78
N ILE A 33 0.77 -11.55 8.88
CA ILE A 33 0.57 -12.76 8.07
C ILE A 33 -0.46 -13.72 8.68
N VAL A 34 -0.50 -13.83 10.01
CA VAL A 34 -1.28 -14.85 10.72
C VAL A 34 -2.48 -14.22 11.41
N SER A 35 -2.25 -13.23 12.28
CA SER A 35 -3.33 -12.67 13.11
C SER A 35 -4.39 -11.93 12.28
N GLU A 36 -3.98 -11.11 11.31
CA GLU A 36 -4.91 -10.43 10.40
C GLU A 36 -5.67 -11.42 9.51
N ARG A 37 -5.00 -12.50 9.07
CA ARG A 37 -5.63 -13.57 8.30
C ARG A 37 -6.70 -14.30 9.12
N ASP A 38 -6.43 -14.61 10.38
CA ASP A 38 -7.39 -15.24 11.28
C ASP A 38 -8.62 -14.37 11.51
N ILE A 39 -8.42 -13.05 11.67
CA ILE A 39 -9.52 -12.07 11.76
C ILE A 39 -10.37 -12.12 10.48
N TYR A 40 -9.75 -12.11 9.30
CA TYR A 40 -10.46 -12.18 8.03
C TYR A 40 -11.25 -13.48 7.89
N LEU A 41 -10.62 -14.64 8.15
CA LEU A 41 -11.27 -15.95 8.05
C LEU A 41 -12.46 -16.05 9.01
N THR A 42 -12.29 -15.59 10.24
CA THR A 42 -13.37 -15.56 11.25
C THR A 42 -14.53 -14.68 10.78
N TYR A 43 -14.23 -13.48 10.27
CA TYR A 43 -15.24 -12.56 9.76
C TYR A 43 -16.05 -13.20 8.60
N MET A 44 -15.36 -13.83 7.65
CA MET A 44 -16.02 -14.48 6.51
C MET A 44 -16.89 -15.67 6.93
N LEU A 45 -16.44 -16.49 7.88
CA LEU A 45 -17.25 -17.58 8.45
C LEU A 45 -18.50 -17.05 9.15
N LYS A 46 -18.36 -16.00 9.97
CA LYS A 46 -19.51 -15.34 10.63
C LYS A 46 -20.48 -14.78 9.60
N GLN A 47 -19.98 -14.18 8.53
CA GLN A 47 -20.80 -13.60 7.47
C GLN A 47 -21.54 -14.69 6.66
N ALA A 48 -20.90 -15.84 6.41
CA ALA A 48 -21.53 -16.98 5.76
C ALA A 48 -22.60 -17.65 6.64
N ALA A 49 -22.39 -17.68 7.96
CA ALA A 49 -23.33 -18.25 8.92
C ALA A 49 -24.50 -17.32 9.30
N LYS A 50 -24.56 -16.09 8.76
CA LYS A 50 -25.69 -15.19 9.03
C LYS A 50 -26.98 -15.78 8.50
N GLN A 51 -28.04 -15.65 9.30
CA GLN A 51 -29.40 -15.95 8.89
C GLN A 51 -29.77 -15.19 7.62
N ILE A 52 -30.46 -15.88 6.71
CA ILE A 52 -30.90 -15.29 5.44
C ILE A 52 -32.26 -14.65 5.69
N GLU A 53 -32.37 -13.34 5.47
CA GLU A 53 -33.67 -12.64 5.51
C GLU A 53 -34.44 -12.98 4.23
N LEU A 54 -35.69 -13.43 4.38
CA LEU A 54 -36.54 -13.68 3.24
C LEU A 54 -37.09 -12.37 2.65
N PRO A 55 -37.26 -12.29 1.31
CA PRO A 55 -37.90 -11.15 0.67
C PRO A 55 -39.30 -10.94 1.24
N ARG A 56 -39.63 -9.70 1.60
CA ARG A 56 -40.96 -9.33 2.07
C ARG A 56 -41.89 -9.14 0.88
N ALA A 57 -43.09 -9.72 0.94
CA ALA A 57 -44.13 -9.46 -0.05
C ALA A 57 -44.89 -8.14 0.24
N SER A 58 -44.87 -7.65 1.48
CA SER A 58 -45.50 -6.40 1.91
C SER A 58 -44.78 -5.81 3.12
N GLU A 59 -44.78 -4.48 3.27
CA GLU A 59 -44.15 -3.80 4.42
C GLU A 59 -44.74 -4.20 5.78
N ASN A 60 -45.99 -4.65 5.78
CA ASN A 60 -46.69 -5.10 6.99
C ASN A 60 -46.39 -6.56 7.37
N GLU A 61 -45.63 -7.31 6.56
CA GLU A 61 -45.27 -8.69 6.91
C GLU A 61 -44.09 -8.75 7.91
N PRO A 62 -44.18 -9.64 8.92
CA PRO A 62 -43.09 -9.88 9.85
C PRO A 62 -41.86 -10.42 9.12
N ARG A 63 -40.67 -10.01 9.58
CA ARG A 63 -39.39 -10.46 9.00
C ARG A 63 -39.23 -11.95 9.27
N LYS A 64 -39.18 -12.75 8.21
CA LYS A 64 -38.95 -14.20 8.27
C LYS A 64 -37.47 -14.46 7.99
N TYR A 65 -36.86 -15.31 8.80
CA TYR A 65 -35.45 -15.67 8.68
C TYR A 65 -35.33 -17.18 8.53
N ILE A 66 -34.41 -17.61 7.68
CA ILE A 66 -34.01 -19.01 7.57
C ILE A 66 -32.70 -19.18 8.33
N PRO A 67 -32.63 -20.10 9.31
CA PRO A 67 -31.37 -20.41 9.98
C PRO A 67 -30.41 -21.04 8.95
N ALA A 68 -29.20 -20.48 8.85
CA ALA A 68 -28.15 -21.04 8.01
C ALA A 68 -27.31 -22.02 8.84
N VAL A 69 -27.17 -23.25 8.35
CA VAL A 69 -26.22 -24.24 8.90
C VAL A 69 -25.05 -24.34 7.95
N VAL A 70 -23.88 -23.93 8.40
CA VAL A 70 -22.66 -23.86 7.59
C VAL A 70 -21.57 -24.72 8.22
N VAL A 71 -20.92 -25.55 7.41
CA VAL A 71 -19.72 -26.28 7.81
C VAL A 71 -18.52 -25.60 7.16
N GLY A 72 -17.70 -24.93 7.98
CA GLY A 72 -16.45 -24.31 7.55
C GLY A 72 -15.29 -25.31 7.65
N VAL A 73 -14.58 -25.53 6.54
CA VAL A 73 -13.34 -26.32 6.54
C VAL A 73 -12.16 -25.34 6.57
N VAL A 74 -11.33 -25.44 7.61
CA VAL A 74 -10.19 -24.54 7.83
C VAL A 74 -8.92 -25.34 8.14
N GLY A 75 -7.76 -24.74 7.84
CA GLY A 75 -6.48 -25.32 8.20
C GLY A 75 -6.26 -25.32 9.72
N MET A 76 -5.61 -26.38 10.24
CA MET A 76 -5.42 -26.59 11.68
C MET A 76 -4.75 -25.40 12.40
N GLY A 77 -3.80 -24.72 11.74
CA GLY A 77 -3.10 -23.56 12.32
C GLY A 77 -3.99 -22.33 12.54
N HIS A 78 -5.13 -22.22 11.85
CA HIS A 78 -6.06 -21.10 12.00
C HIS A 78 -7.13 -21.34 13.04
N VAL A 79 -7.37 -22.61 13.44
CA VAL A 79 -8.43 -22.97 14.39
C VAL A 79 -8.31 -22.19 15.71
N PRO A 80 -7.14 -22.12 16.37
CA PRO A 80 -7.01 -21.38 17.63
C PRO A 80 -7.27 -19.88 17.46
N GLY A 81 -6.82 -19.30 16.34
CA GLY A 81 -7.05 -17.91 16.01
C GLY A 81 -8.51 -17.59 15.74
N ILE A 82 -9.22 -18.49 15.07
CA ILE A 82 -10.65 -18.36 14.79
C ILE A 82 -11.48 -18.44 16.07
N GLU A 83 -11.20 -19.44 16.92
CA GLU A 83 -11.89 -19.60 18.21
C GLU A 83 -11.70 -18.37 19.10
N LYS A 84 -10.47 -17.85 19.17
CA LYS A 84 -10.15 -16.63 19.94
C LYS A 84 -10.92 -15.40 19.46
N ASN A 85 -11.11 -15.26 18.14
CA ASN A 85 -11.74 -14.10 17.52
C ASN A 85 -13.26 -14.24 17.34
N TRP A 86 -13.84 -15.42 17.59
CA TRP A 86 -15.23 -15.74 17.22
C TRP A 86 -16.27 -14.80 17.83
N ASN A 87 -16.12 -14.48 19.12
CA ASN A 87 -17.04 -13.62 19.87
C ASN A 87 -16.64 -12.13 19.84
N SER A 88 -15.53 -11.78 19.21
CA SER A 88 -15.06 -10.41 19.12
C SER A 88 -15.80 -9.64 18.02
N ASP A 89 -15.89 -8.32 18.20
CA ASP A 89 -16.31 -7.40 17.14
C ASP A 89 -15.12 -7.13 16.20
N LEU A 90 -15.24 -7.57 14.95
CA LEU A 90 -14.13 -7.60 14.00
C LEU A 90 -14.25 -6.44 13.02
N LYS A 91 -13.38 -5.44 13.16
CA LYS A 91 -13.27 -4.30 12.23
C LYS A 91 -12.44 -4.68 11.01
N ILE A 92 -13.09 -5.37 10.06
CA ILE A 92 -12.46 -5.88 8.83
C ILE A 92 -11.93 -4.77 7.90
N GLN A 93 -12.50 -3.57 7.96
CA GLN A 93 -12.17 -2.47 7.05
C GLN A 93 -10.74 -1.97 7.22
N GLU A 94 -10.19 -2.05 8.43
CA GLU A 94 -8.84 -1.61 8.73
C GLU A 94 -7.79 -2.54 8.11
N ILE A 95 -8.04 -3.86 8.13
CA ILE A 95 -7.11 -4.86 7.59
C ILE A 95 -7.25 -5.09 6.08
N MET A 96 -8.36 -4.65 5.47
CA MET A 96 -8.55 -4.70 4.01
C MET A 96 -8.05 -3.45 3.28
N SER A 97 -7.64 -2.41 4.01
CA SER A 97 -7.18 -1.15 3.43
C SER A 97 -5.66 -1.02 3.56
N VAL A 98 -4.99 -0.75 2.45
CA VAL A 98 -3.58 -0.34 2.51
C VAL A 98 -3.52 1.15 2.86
N PRO A 99 -2.85 1.54 3.96
CA PRO A 99 -2.80 2.94 4.35
C PRO A 99 -2.17 3.77 3.23
N PRO A 100 -2.75 4.93 2.88
CA PRO A 100 -2.20 5.77 1.83
C PRO A 100 -0.81 6.27 2.25
N PRO A 101 0.13 6.44 1.29
CA PRO A 101 1.45 6.93 1.61
C PRO A 101 1.37 8.33 2.24
N SER A 102 2.17 8.54 3.29
CA SER A 102 2.19 9.80 4.04
C SER A 102 2.37 11.01 3.12
N ALA A 103 1.65 12.09 3.43
CA ALA A 103 1.73 13.35 2.69
C ALA A 103 3.17 13.91 2.64
N SER A 104 3.96 13.69 3.70
CA SER A 104 5.37 14.08 3.75
C SER A 104 6.22 13.40 2.68
N SER A 105 5.97 12.12 2.40
CA SER A 105 6.66 11.37 1.34
C SER A 105 6.36 11.93 -0.05
N LYS A 106 5.11 12.36 -0.27
CA LYS A 106 4.70 13.01 -1.54
C LYS A 106 5.39 14.37 -1.71
N ILE A 107 5.39 15.19 -0.65
CA ILE A 107 6.04 16.51 -0.65
C ILE A 107 7.54 16.37 -0.87
N PHE A 108 8.21 15.45 -0.18
CA PHE A 108 9.64 15.23 -0.33
C PHE A 108 10.02 14.86 -1.77
N LYS A 109 9.26 13.95 -2.40
CA LYS A 109 9.47 13.59 -3.82
C LYS A 109 9.26 14.78 -4.76
N PHE A 110 8.28 15.62 -4.48
CA PHE A 110 8.03 16.83 -5.27
C PHE A 110 9.16 17.85 -5.12
N VAL A 111 9.57 18.15 -3.88
CA VAL A 111 10.67 19.07 -3.58
C VAL A 111 11.95 18.59 -4.26
N LEU A 112 12.29 17.31 -4.13
CA LEU A 112 13.49 16.75 -4.76
C LEU A 112 13.47 16.94 -6.28
N LYS A 113 12.33 16.68 -6.94
CA LYS A 113 12.17 16.93 -8.38
C LYS A 113 12.30 18.41 -8.72
N ALA A 114 11.62 19.28 -7.99
CA ALA A 114 11.67 20.73 -8.20
C ALA A 114 13.10 21.27 -8.02
N THR A 115 13.86 20.77 -7.05
CA THR A 115 15.26 21.13 -6.84
C THR A 115 16.12 20.72 -8.03
N VAL A 116 15.95 19.49 -8.56
CA VAL A 116 16.71 19.02 -9.73
C VAL A 116 16.41 19.89 -10.96
N PHE A 117 15.14 20.16 -11.25
CA PHE A 117 14.76 21.02 -12.37
C PHE A 117 15.22 22.47 -12.17
N GLY A 118 15.15 22.98 -10.95
CA GLY A 118 15.63 24.31 -10.59
C GLY A 118 17.14 24.46 -10.81
N LEU A 119 17.94 23.47 -10.39
CA LEU A 119 19.39 23.46 -10.60
C LEU A 119 19.76 23.35 -12.09
N LEU A 120 19.04 22.52 -12.86
CA LEU A 120 19.22 22.41 -14.30
C LEU A 120 18.91 23.74 -15.00
N GLY A 121 17.75 24.35 -14.71
CA GLY A 121 17.36 25.64 -15.26
C GLY A 121 18.34 26.76 -14.90
N TYR A 122 18.77 26.82 -13.64
CA TYR A 122 19.77 27.79 -13.18
C TYR A 122 21.12 27.60 -13.86
N SER A 123 21.57 26.35 -14.04
CA SER A 123 22.83 26.05 -14.73
C SER A 123 22.78 26.49 -16.20
N CYS A 124 21.70 26.17 -16.92
CA CYS A 124 21.49 26.61 -18.30
C CYS A 124 21.46 28.15 -18.40
N TYR A 125 20.74 28.83 -17.51
CA TYR A 125 20.68 30.29 -17.47
C TYR A 125 22.06 30.90 -17.20
N ARG A 126 22.80 30.38 -16.20
CA ARG A 126 24.10 30.91 -15.82
C ARG A 126 25.14 30.71 -16.93
N ILE A 127 25.15 29.56 -17.59
CA ILE A 127 26.05 29.29 -18.72
C ILE A 127 25.67 30.18 -19.90
N GLY A 128 24.38 30.25 -20.26
CA GLY A 128 23.88 31.09 -21.34
C GLY A 128 24.17 32.58 -21.14
N HIS A 129 23.96 33.11 -19.94
CA HIS A 129 24.28 34.50 -19.62
C HIS A 129 25.78 34.78 -19.78
N ARG A 130 26.66 33.85 -19.33
CA ARG A 130 28.11 34.01 -19.48
C ARG A 130 28.56 33.93 -20.92
N THR A 131 27.97 33.04 -21.73
CA THR A 131 28.30 32.96 -23.17
C THR A 131 27.82 34.19 -23.92
N VAL A 132 26.61 34.68 -23.67
CA VAL A 132 26.09 35.92 -24.28
C VAL A 132 26.96 37.12 -23.90
N GLN A 133 27.31 37.26 -22.62
CA GLN A 133 28.19 38.36 -22.17
C GLN A 133 29.60 38.26 -22.76
N PHE A 134 30.13 37.04 -22.92
CA PHE A 134 31.41 36.80 -23.59
C PHE A 134 31.35 37.14 -25.09
N VAL A 135 30.29 36.74 -25.79
CA VAL A 135 30.09 37.06 -27.21
C VAL A 135 29.90 38.57 -27.39
N LEU A 136 29.11 39.25 -26.56
CA LEU A 136 28.92 40.70 -26.65
C LEU A 136 30.19 41.51 -26.35
N SER A 137 31.14 40.96 -25.59
CA SER A 137 32.42 41.62 -25.28
C SER A 137 33.51 41.35 -26.31
N MET A 138 33.25 40.54 -27.34
CA MET A 138 34.21 40.38 -28.44
C MET A 138 34.27 41.67 -29.30
N PRO A 139 35.47 42.15 -29.66
CA PRO A 139 35.62 43.37 -30.45
C PRO A 139 35.03 43.25 -31.86
N ALA A 140 35.02 42.06 -32.46
CA ALA A 140 34.41 41.79 -33.76
C ALA A 140 32.88 42.06 -33.75
N THR A 141 32.19 41.66 -32.69
CA THR A 141 30.74 41.88 -32.52
C THR A 141 30.41 43.35 -32.32
N GLN A 142 31.27 44.13 -31.64
CA GLN A 142 31.08 45.58 -31.56
C GLN A 142 31.20 46.25 -32.94
N SER A 143 32.16 45.82 -33.75
CA SER A 143 32.30 46.31 -35.14
C SER A 143 31.09 45.95 -36.03
N TYR A 144 30.53 44.75 -35.87
CA TYR A 144 29.32 44.32 -36.59
C TYR A 144 28.05 45.06 -36.13
N LEU A 145 27.89 45.30 -34.82
CA LEU A 145 26.76 46.07 -34.28
C LEU A 145 26.81 47.54 -34.72
N GLN A 146 27.99 48.18 -34.70
CA GLN A 146 28.15 49.53 -35.24
C GLN A 146 27.75 49.58 -36.73
N ARG A 147 28.21 48.61 -37.54
CA ARG A 147 27.80 48.53 -38.96
C ARG A 147 26.30 48.34 -39.18
N LEU A 148 25.62 47.58 -38.32
CA LEU A 148 24.16 47.38 -38.42
C LEU A 148 23.37 48.62 -37.97
N THR A 149 23.93 49.41 -37.05
CA THR A 149 23.30 50.65 -36.56
C THR A 149 23.49 51.82 -37.53
N GLU A 150 24.52 51.76 -38.38
CA GLU A 150 24.83 52.79 -39.39
C GLU A 150 24.16 52.57 -40.76
N VAL A 151 23.38 51.50 -40.98
CA VAL A 151 22.60 51.35 -42.22
C VAL A 151 21.45 52.35 -42.22
N PRO A 152 21.46 53.41 -43.05
CA PRO A 152 20.39 54.38 -43.09
C PRO A 152 19.16 53.75 -43.75
N GLN A 153 17.96 54.03 -43.22
CA GLN A 153 16.71 53.79 -43.94
C GLN A 153 16.75 54.57 -45.26
N GLN A 154 16.91 53.85 -46.38
CA GLN A 154 16.50 54.32 -47.70
C GLN A 154 15.03 53.93 -47.94
#